data_AF-A0A5C6SSL0-F1
#
_entry.id   AF-A0A5C6SSL0-F1
#
_cell.length_a   1.000
_cell.length_b   1.000
_cell.length_c   1.000
_cell.angle_alpha   90.00
_cell.angle_beta   90.00
_cell.angle_gamma   90.00
#
_symmetry.space_group_name_H-M   'P 1'
#
loop_
_entity.id
_entity.type
_entity.pdbx_description
1 polymer ?
#
loop_
_entity_poly.entity_id
_entity_poly.type
_entity_poly.pdbx_seq_one_letter_code
_entity_poly.pdbx_strand_id
1 'polypeptide(L)'
;MAHMKICHNSTIPTLKSHDIEPITVARYLNRIIFGCYESISCGKQLRTLEGIQHHMASKNHCHFQMTCEITRFCKNEESYNAQESRQSQETQLIRSTHASHNDKTIIQRPTLPTPAEVLWC
;
A
#
# COMPACT_ATOMS: atom_id res chain seq x y z
N MET A 1 6.57 -17.67 3.94
CA MET A 1 6.42 -18.54 2.75
C MET A 1 6.73 -20.01 2.99
N ALA A 2 7.71 -20.38 3.84
CA ALA A 2 8.08 -21.79 4.08
C ALA A 2 6.91 -22.68 4.55
N HIS A 3 6.08 -22.21 5.49
CA HIS A 3 4.90 -22.94 5.97
C HIS A 3 3.88 -23.25 4.86
N MET A 4 3.57 -22.28 4.00
CA MET A 4 2.65 -22.47 2.86
C MET A 4 3.19 -23.46 1.82
N LYS A 5 4.49 -23.43 1.57
CA LYS A 5 5.13 -24.36 0.64
C LYS A 5 5.10 -25.80 1.16
N ILE A 6 5.38 -26.00 2.45
CA ILE A 6 5.53 -27.33 3.06
C ILE A 6 4.17 -27.95 3.40
N CYS A 7 3.25 -27.19 4.00
CA CYS A 7 1.99 -27.74 4.51
C CYS A 7 0.84 -27.70 3.50
N HIS A 8 0.94 -26.83 2.48
CA HIS A 8 -0.16 -26.58 1.56
C HIS A 8 0.23 -26.73 0.09
N ASN A 9 1.42 -27.28 -0.18
CA ASN A 9 1.98 -27.44 -1.52
C ASN A 9 1.90 -26.16 -2.39
N SER A 10 1.88 -25.00 -1.72
CA SER A 10 1.70 -23.70 -2.34
C SER A 10 3.07 -23.22 -2.79
N THR A 11 3.34 -23.40 -4.08
CA THR A 11 4.55 -22.89 -4.71
C THR A 11 4.15 -21.61 -5.43
N ILE A 12 4.50 -20.45 -4.89
CA ILE A 12 4.41 -19.21 -5.66
C ILE A 12 5.40 -19.39 -6.82
N PRO A 13 4.93 -19.43 -8.09
CA PRO A 13 5.84 -19.58 -9.22
C PRO A 13 6.91 -18.49 -9.15
N THR A 14 8.15 -18.83 -9.45
CA THR A 14 9.23 -17.85 -9.49
C THR A 14 8.84 -16.71 -10.42
N LEU A 15 8.52 -15.56 -9.82
CA LEU A 15 8.00 -14.34 -10.45
C LEU A 15 8.94 -13.69 -11.47
N LYS A 16 10.15 -14.23 -11.61
CA LYS A 16 11.19 -13.71 -12.51
C LYS A 16 10.78 -13.67 -13.98
N SER A 17 9.75 -14.39 -14.40
CA SER A 17 9.28 -14.39 -15.80
C SER A 17 8.15 -13.42 -16.10
N HIS A 18 7.56 -12.75 -15.10
CA HIS A 18 6.33 -11.97 -15.30
C HIS A 18 6.50 -10.46 -15.11
N ASP A 19 7.67 -9.98 -14.68
CA ASP A 19 7.93 -8.57 -14.33
C ASP A 19 6.89 -7.99 -13.36
N ILE A 20 6.51 -8.79 -12.36
CA ILE A 20 5.56 -8.41 -11.31
C ILE A 20 6.27 -8.52 -9.97
N GLU A 21 6.14 -7.49 -9.14
CA GLU A 21 6.70 -7.47 -7.80
C GLU A 21 5.99 -8.52 -6.91
N PRO A 22 6.74 -9.35 -6.16
CA PRO A 22 6.14 -10.37 -5.30
C PRO A 22 5.12 -9.85 -4.30
N ILE A 23 5.29 -8.60 -3.85
CA ILE A 23 4.35 -7.96 -2.94
C ILE A 23 2.97 -7.74 -3.59
N THR A 24 2.91 -7.47 -4.89
CA THR A 24 1.67 -7.30 -5.64
C THR A 24 0.86 -8.59 -5.68
N VAL A 25 1.54 -9.72 -5.90
CA VAL A 25 0.90 -11.05 -5.87
C VAL A 25 0.41 -11.39 -4.46
N ALA A 26 1.20 -11.07 -3.42
CA ALA A 26 0.79 -11.27 -2.04
C ALA A 26 -0.46 -10.44 -1.69
N ARG A 27 -0.54 -9.18 -2.16
CA ARG A 27 -1.72 -8.32 -2.01
C ARG A 27 -2.94 -8.91 -2.73
N TYR A 28 -2.76 -9.40 -3.96
CA TYR A 28 -3.82 -10.08 -4.70
C TYR A 28 -4.37 -11.29 -3.94
N LEU A 29 -3.50 -12.20 -3.50
CA LEU A 29 -3.89 -13.39 -2.75
C LEU A 29 -4.59 -13.02 -1.43
N ASN A 30 -4.07 -12.03 -0.72
CA ASN A 30 -4.69 -11.53 0.50
C ASN A 30 -6.09 -10.99 0.23
N ARG A 31 -6.27 -10.18 -0.82
CA ARG A 31 -7.57 -9.65 -1.21
C ARG A 31 -8.58 -10.75 -1.53
N ILE A 32 -8.20 -11.74 -2.34
CA ILE A 32 -9.11 -12.82 -2.74
C ILE A 32 -9.51 -13.69 -1.53
N ILE A 33 -8.54 -14.09 -0.71
CA ILE A 33 -8.80 -15.02 0.41
C ILE A 33 -9.47 -14.32 1.59
N PHE A 34 -8.96 -13.17 2.01
CA PHE A 34 -9.39 -12.48 3.22
C PHE A 34 -10.43 -11.38 2.96
N GLY A 35 -10.44 -10.78 1.77
CA GLY A 35 -11.41 -9.75 1.40
C GLY A 35 -12.64 -10.30 0.69
N CYS A 36 -12.47 -11.31 -0.17
CA CYS A 36 -13.55 -11.89 -0.96
C CYS A 36 -14.03 -13.25 -0.47
N TYR A 37 -13.33 -13.90 0.47
CA TYR A 37 -13.61 -15.26 0.92
C TYR A 37 -13.75 -16.27 -0.23
N GLU A 38 -12.86 -16.14 -1.21
CA GLU A 38 -12.89 -16.91 -2.45
C GLU A 38 -11.67 -17.81 -2.58
N SER A 39 -11.89 -19.01 -3.12
CA SER A 39 -10.83 -19.98 -3.38
C SER A 39 -10.09 -19.59 -4.65
N ILE A 40 -8.78 -19.39 -4.51
CA ILE A 40 -7.88 -19.05 -5.61
C ILE A 40 -7.79 -20.10 -6.72
N SER A 41 -8.20 -21.35 -6.44
CA SER A 41 -8.07 -22.46 -7.39
C SER A 41 -9.34 -22.71 -8.20
N CYS A 42 -10.52 -22.56 -7.58
CA CYS A 42 -11.79 -22.92 -8.19
C CYS A 42 -12.85 -21.81 -8.20
N GLY A 43 -12.53 -20.62 -7.67
CA GLY A 43 -13.44 -19.48 -7.60
C GLY A 43 -14.62 -19.66 -6.65
N LYS A 44 -14.65 -20.71 -5.82
CA LYS A 44 -15.73 -20.88 -4.83
C LYS A 44 -15.64 -19.77 -3.80
N GLN A 45 -16.74 -19.06 -3.61
CA GLN A 45 -16.90 -18.07 -2.55
C GLN A 45 -17.72 -18.63 -1.38
N LEU A 46 -17.36 -18.28 -0.15
CA LEU A 46 -18.12 -18.57 1.06
C LEU A 46 -18.36 -17.29 1.88
N ARG A 47 -19.17 -17.39 2.94
CA ARG A 47 -19.55 -16.23 3.76
C ARG A 47 -18.58 -15.93 4.90
N THR A 48 -17.67 -16.86 5.21
CA THR A 48 -16.73 -16.74 6.33
C THR A 48 -15.33 -17.12 5.90
N LEU A 49 -14.35 -16.49 6.56
CA LEU A 49 -12.94 -16.77 6.35
C LEU A 49 -12.61 -18.22 6.72
N GLU A 50 -13.13 -18.71 7.84
CA GLU A 50 -12.93 -20.08 8.30
C GLU A 50 -13.50 -21.09 7.31
N GLY A 51 -14.68 -20.80 6.75
CA GLY A 51 -15.33 -21.63 5.75
C GLY A 51 -14.47 -21.76 4.49
N ILE A 52 -13.94 -20.64 3.99
CA ILE A 52 -13.09 -20.69 2.79
C ILE A 52 -11.74 -21.34 3.06
N GLN A 53 -11.11 -21.07 4.20
CA GLN A 53 -9.84 -21.71 4.55
C GLN A 53 -10.00 -23.22 4.74
N HIS A 54 -11.08 -23.66 5.38
CA HIS A 54 -11.40 -25.08 5.51
C HIS A 54 -11.65 -25.73 4.14
N HIS A 55 -12.41 -25.06 3.26
CA HIS A 55 -12.61 -25.51 1.89
C HIS A 55 -11.27 -25.65 1.13
N MET A 56 -10.38 -24.67 1.26
CA MET A 56 -9.10 -24.68 0.57
C MET A 56 -8.18 -25.78 1.09
N ALA A 57 -8.09 -25.96 2.41
CA ALA A 57 -7.26 -26.98 3.03
C ALA A 57 -7.77 -28.40 2.76
N SER A 58 -9.07 -28.66 2.92
CA SER A 58 -9.67 -29.99 2.75
C SER A 58 -9.58 -30.52 1.30
N LYS A 59 -9.50 -29.62 0.32
CA LYS A 59 -9.46 -29.98 -1.12
C LYS A 59 -8.13 -29.70 -1.80
N ASN A 60 -7.10 -29.30 -1.04
CA ASN A 60 -5.80 -28.92 -1.59
C ASN A 60 -5.90 -27.77 -2.65
N HIS A 61 -6.82 -26.83 -2.45
CA HIS A 61 -6.98 -25.63 -3.29
C HIS A 61 -6.10 -24.45 -2.84
N CYS A 62 -5.07 -24.73 -2.03
CA CYS A 62 -4.07 -23.74 -1.63
C CYS A 62 -2.94 -23.58 -2.66
N HIS A 63 -2.91 -24.45 -3.68
CA HIS A 63 -1.96 -24.34 -4.78
C HIS A 63 -2.30 -23.12 -5.64
N PHE A 64 -1.34 -22.19 -5.74
CA PHE A 64 -1.48 -21.00 -6.57
C PHE A 64 -0.74 -21.19 -7.88
N GLN A 65 -1.43 -20.96 -8.99
CA GLN A 65 -0.83 -20.91 -10.32
C GLN A 65 -1.03 -19.52 -10.90
N MET A 66 0.06 -18.93 -11.41
CA MET A 66 -0.02 -17.66 -12.13
C MET A 66 -0.69 -17.89 -13.49
N THR A 67 -1.82 -17.22 -13.73
CA THR A 67 -2.53 -17.24 -15.02
C THR A 67 -2.36 -15.90 -15.75
N CYS A 68 -2.72 -15.85 -17.03
CA CYS A 68 -2.70 -14.60 -17.80
C CYS A 68 -3.60 -13.52 -17.18
N GLU A 69 -4.77 -13.91 -16.67
CA GLU A 69 -5.72 -12.98 -16.03
C GLU A 69 -5.15 -12.40 -14.74
N ILE A 70 -4.55 -13.24 -13.90
CA ILE A 70 -3.93 -12.80 -12.64
C ILE A 70 -2.72 -11.91 -12.93
N THR A 71 -1.93 -12.25 -13.95
CA THR A 71 -0.81 -11.43 -14.42
C THR A 71 -1.29 -10.05 -14.86
N ARG A 72 -2.32 -9.98 -15.70
CA ARG A 72 -2.93 -8.73 -16.17
C ARG A 72 -3.45 -7.90 -15.00
N PHE A 73 -4.13 -8.53 -14.04
CA PHE A 73 -4.61 -7.86 -12.84
C PHE A 73 -3.46 -7.22 -12.04
N CYS A 74 -2.41 -7.99 -11.74
CA CYS A 74 -1.25 -7.49 -10.99
C CYS A 74 -0.52 -6.35 -11.71
N LYS A 75 -0.32 -6.44 -13.03
CA LYS A 75 0.32 -5.37 -13.81
C LYS A 75 -0.49 -4.07 -13.79
N ASN A 76 -1.81 -4.18 -13.86
CA ASN A 76 -2.69 -3.01 -13.75
C ASN A 76 -2.57 -2.36 -12.37
N GLU A 77 -2.59 -3.15 -11.29
CA GLU A 77 -2.39 -2.66 -9.92
C GLU A 77 -1.06 -1.91 -9.75
N GLU A 78 0.04 -2.45 -10.27
CA GLU A 78 1.34 -1.78 -10.23
C GLU A 78 1.34 -0.46 -11.01
N SER A 79 0.69 -0.44 -12.18
CA SER A 79 0.53 0.79 -12.96
C SER A 79 -0.27 1.85 -12.21
N TYR A 80 -1.37 1.46 -11.53
CA TYR A 80 -2.17 2.39 -10.74
C TYR A 80 -1.38 2.96 -9.56
N ASN A 81 -0.67 2.11 -8.81
CA ASN A 81 0.17 2.55 -7.69
C ASN A 81 1.29 3.49 -8.15
N ALA A 82 1.92 3.20 -9.30
CA ALA A 82 2.95 4.06 -9.86
C ALA A 82 2.40 5.43 -10.27
N GLN A 83 1.19 5.46 -10.83
CA GLN A 83 0.53 6.71 -11.24
C GLN A 83 0.11 7.55 -10.04
N GLU A 84 -0.45 6.93 -9.00
CA GLU A 84 -0.80 7.59 -7.74
C GLU A 84 0.44 8.17 -7.04
N SER A 85 1.56 7.44 -7.03
CA SER A 85 2.82 7.93 -6.49
C SER A 85 3.34 9.16 -7.23
N ARG A 86 3.28 9.15 -8.57
CA ARG A 86 3.68 10.31 -9.41
C ARG A 86 2.80 11.53 -9.14
N GLN A 87 1.48 11.36 -9.10
CA GLN A 87 0.54 12.45 -8.81
C GLN A 87 0.73 13.02 -7.40
N SER A 88 1.03 12.15 -6.43
CA SER A 88 1.32 12.57 -5.06
C SER A 88 2.61 13.41 -4.99
N GLN A 89 3.66 13.01 -5.73
CA GLN A 89 4.92 13.76 -5.82
C GLN A 89 4.72 15.11 -6.52
N GLU A 90 3.97 15.15 -7.62
CA GLU A 90 3.62 16.38 -8.34
C GLU A 90 2.84 17.36 -7.45
N THR A 91 1.84 16.86 -6.71
CA THR A 91 1.06 17.66 -5.76
C THR A 91 1.92 18.24 -4.64
N GLN A 92 2.89 17.47 -4.13
CA GLN A 92 3.83 17.95 -3.12
C GLN A 92 4.78 19.03 -3.68
N LEU A 93 5.30 18.85 -4.89
CA LEU A 93 6.14 19.84 -5.56
C LEU A 93 5.40 21.16 -5.75
N ILE A 94 4.17 21.10 -6.26
CA ILE A 94 3.30 22.28 -6.44
C ILE A 94 3.10 22.99 -5.09
N ARG A 95 2.72 22.27 -4.03
CA ARG A 95 2.54 22.85 -2.69
C ARG A 95 3.80 23.54 -2.16
N SER A 96 4.98 22.97 -2.40
CA SER A 96 6.26 23.56 -1.97
C SER A 96 6.59 24.86 -2.72
N THR A 97 6.30 24.94 -4.03
CA THR A 97 6.54 26.16 -4.81
C THR A 97 5.62 27.32 -4.40
N HIS A 98 4.36 27.03 -4.06
CA HIS A 98 3.43 28.05 -3.55
C HIS A 98 3.76 28.51 -2.12
N ALA A 99 4.37 27.65 -1.30
CA ALA A 99 4.81 28.01 0.05
C ALA A 99 6.11 28.84 0.09
N SER A 100 6.86 28.93 -1.02
CA SER A 100 8.12 29.68 -1.09
C SER A 100 7.96 31.16 -1.48
N HIS A 101 6.76 31.60 -1.85
CA HIS A 101 6.51 32.94 -2.40
C HIS A 101 6.13 34.01 -1.37
N ASN A 102 6.13 33.70 -0.07
CA ASN A 102 5.67 34.60 1.00
C ASN A 102 6.78 35.10 1.95
N ASP A 103 8.07 34.88 1.67
CA ASP A 103 9.16 35.43 2.51
C ASP A 103 9.53 36.88 2.11
N LYS A 104 8.67 37.82 2.52
CA LYS A 104 9.05 39.24 2.72
C LYS A 104 8.01 39.97 3.57
N THR A 105 7.97 39.62 4.85
CA THR A 105 7.45 40.51 5.88
C THR A 105 8.53 40.72 6.93
N ILE A 106 9.30 41.80 6.77
CA ILE A 106 10.17 42.35 7.82
C ILE A 106 9.23 42.84 8.93
N ILE A 107 9.04 42.01 9.95
CA ILE A 107 8.38 42.45 11.19
C ILE A 107 9.41 43.25 11.98
N GLN A 108 9.29 44.58 11.96
CA GLN A 108 10.01 45.43 12.91
C GLN A 108 9.53 45.11 14.33
N ARG A 109 10.46 44.65 15.17
CA ARG A 109 10.23 44.35 16.58
C ARG A 109 10.03 45.67 17.35
N PRO A 110 8.98 45.84 18.17
CA PRO A 110 8.88 47.00 19.05
C PRO A 110 10.00 46.95 20.09
N THR A 111 10.79 48.02 20.19
CA THR A 111 11.78 48.21 21.27
C THR A 111 11.04 48.49 22.58
N LEU A 112 11.18 47.61 23.57
CA LEU A 112 10.77 47.90 24.95
C LEU A 112 11.85 48.77 25.63
N PRO A 113 11.48 49.84 26.37
CA PRO A 113 12.43 50.61 27.16
C PRO A 113 12.85 49.84 28.43
N THR A 114 14.13 49.95 28.78
CA THR A 114 14.76 49.36 29.96
C THR A 114 14.29 50.03 31.26
N PRO A 115 14.10 49.29 32.36
CA PRO A 115 13.64 49.84 33.63
C PRO A 115 14.81 50.43 34.43
N ALA A 116 15.03 51.73 34.27
CA ALA A 116 15.80 52.52 35.22
C ALA A 116 15.22 53.93 35.24
N GLU A 117 14.14 54.11 36.01
CA GLU A 117 13.83 55.32 36.77
C GLU A 117 12.54 55.09 37.59
N VAL A 118 12.72 54.39 38.70
CA VAL A 118 11.84 54.51 39.86
C VAL A 118 12.29 55.76 40.60
N LEU A 119 11.42 56.75 40.75
CA LEU A 119 11.53 57.71 41.85
C LEU A 119 10.12 58.03 42.36
N TRP A 120 9.95 57.73 43.64
CA TRP A 120 8.76 57.82 44.46
C TRP A 120 8.34 59.28 44.68
N CYS A 121 7.03 59.51 44.81
CA CYS A 121 6.34 60.32 45.82
C CYS A 121 4.83 60.08 45.62
#